data_AF-A0A2H3I786-F1
#
_entry.id   AF-A0A2H3I786-F1
#
_cell.length_a   1.000
_cell.length_b   1.000
_cell.length_c   1.000
_cell.angle_alpha   90.00
_cell.angle_beta   90.00
_cell.angle_gamma   90.00
#
_symmetry.space_group_name_H-M   'P 1'
#
loop_
_entity.id
_entity.type
_entity.pdbx_description
1 polymer ?
#
loop_
_entity_poly.entity_id
_entity_poly.type
_entity_poly.pdbx_seq_one_letter_code
_entity_poly.pdbx_strand_id
1 'polypeptide(L)'
;MFSIYLLFIPETCRNIVGNGSIPPQSWNKPAIQYVKDKRKKNENHDVAKRETMSKKQRPNLLSSIPILFQKESFLILIYGAFVYSGYIMILTGLPQQLSSTYNYNSIQVGLCYIPIGVGPIIIRPIVGRIMDATFRRYTRKSGVATIDNNVQQDIDNLPIERIRLEISLAFVYISSIAILPYGWVMGLQKPPLPAVLVMLFIMGLCTSASVQPLTALIIDINPKSPAAAGAAFNLVRCLLAAGGAAIVNPLLNSIGRGWTGTLVALSWILLSVCWWAVIILGPKWRKQAKKA
;
A
#
# COMPACT_ATOMS: atom_id res chain seq x y z
N MET A 1 6.02 17.37 10.79
CA MET A 1 6.12 16.42 9.64
C MET A 1 6.29 17.17 8.31
N PHE A 2 5.34 18.02 7.90
CA PHE A 2 5.41 18.76 6.61
C PHE A 2 6.67 19.65 6.46
N SER A 3 7.06 20.38 7.51
CA SER A 3 8.25 21.25 7.47
C SER A 3 9.55 20.46 7.33
N ILE A 4 9.65 19.29 7.96
CA ILE A 4 10.81 18.39 7.83
C ILE A 4 10.91 17.86 6.40
N TYR A 5 9.77 17.52 5.79
CA TYR A 5 9.70 17.07 4.40
C TYR A 5 10.23 18.13 3.43
N LEU A 6 9.77 19.38 3.55
CA LEU A 6 10.20 20.51 2.70
C LEU A 6 11.68 20.90 2.88
N LEU A 7 12.22 20.70 4.09
CA LEU A 7 13.61 21.05 4.41
C LEU A 7 14.60 19.99 3.91
N PHE A 8 14.27 18.69 4.07
CA PHE A 8 15.26 17.61 3.97
C PHE A 8 15.04 16.62 2.83
N ILE A 9 13.83 16.44 2.30
CA ILE A 9 13.58 15.38 1.32
C ILE A 9 13.81 15.90 -0.10
N PRO A 10 14.83 15.38 -0.83
CA PRO A 10 15.04 15.71 -2.22
C PRO A 10 13.92 15.13 -3.10
N GLU A 11 13.66 15.80 -4.22
CA GLU A 11 12.76 15.28 -5.25
C GLU A 11 13.26 13.91 -5.73
N THR A 12 12.43 12.88 -5.64
CA THR A 12 12.76 11.49 -6.02
C THR A 12 12.09 11.05 -7.31
N CYS A 13 11.22 11.89 -7.90
CA CYS A 13 10.58 11.57 -9.18
C CYS A 13 11.64 11.42 -10.28
N ARG A 14 11.89 10.18 -10.70
CA ARG A 14 12.85 9.84 -11.76
C ARG A 14 12.59 10.55 -13.08
N ASN A 15 11.33 10.90 -13.33
CA ASN A 15 10.92 11.67 -14.51
C ASN A 15 11.36 13.16 -14.45
N ILE A 16 11.65 13.69 -13.25
CA ILE A 16 12.04 15.10 -13.03
C ILE A 16 13.55 15.21 -12.81
N VAL A 17 14.13 14.32 -12.00
CA VAL A 17 15.54 14.40 -11.58
C VAL A 17 16.44 13.29 -12.14
N GLY A 18 15.89 12.36 -12.94
CA GLY A 18 16.61 11.16 -13.36
C GLY A 18 17.01 10.31 -12.16
N ASN A 19 18.25 9.84 -12.10
CA ASN A 19 18.82 9.16 -10.92
C ASN A 19 19.36 10.16 -9.87
N GLY A 20 18.82 11.39 -9.82
CA GLY A 20 19.36 12.50 -9.01
C GLY A 20 20.51 13.25 -9.69
N SER A 21 20.84 12.91 -10.94
CA SER A 21 21.90 13.53 -11.75
C SER A 21 21.49 14.86 -12.38
N ILE A 22 20.19 15.18 -12.40
CA ILE A 22 19.63 16.41 -12.98
C ILE A 22 19.04 17.26 -11.87
N PRO A 23 19.35 18.56 -11.79
CA PRO A 23 18.81 19.42 -10.74
C PRO A 23 17.28 19.56 -10.87
N PRO A 24 16.51 19.43 -9.77
CA PRO A 24 15.07 19.61 -9.79
C PRO A 24 14.68 21.06 -10.13
N GLN A 25 13.46 21.24 -10.64
CA GLN A 25 12.88 22.56 -10.94
C GLN A 25 12.79 23.43 -9.66
N SER A 26 12.86 24.75 -9.81
CA SER A 26 13.03 25.71 -8.68
C SER A 26 11.99 25.60 -7.55
N TRP A 27 10.75 25.24 -7.87
CA TRP A 27 9.64 25.01 -6.94
C TRP A 27 9.65 23.67 -6.18
N ASN A 28 10.40 22.66 -6.64
CA ASN A 28 10.50 21.33 -6.01
C ASN A 28 11.89 21.10 -5.38
N LYS A 29 12.65 22.17 -5.14
CA LYS A 29 13.95 22.10 -4.47
C LYS A 29 13.76 22.11 -2.95
N PRO A 30 14.33 21.13 -2.21
CA PRO A 30 14.38 21.24 -0.75
C PRO A 30 15.22 22.45 -0.34
N ALA A 31 14.86 23.09 0.77
CA ALA A 31 15.46 24.35 1.21
C ALA A 31 16.99 24.24 1.39
N ILE A 32 17.49 23.09 1.86
CA ILE A 32 18.93 22.84 2.03
C ILE A 32 19.67 22.85 0.69
N GLN A 33 19.06 22.31 -0.37
CA GLN A 33 19.62 22.30 -1.71
C GLN A 33 19.56 23.70 -2.35
N TYR A 34 18.49 24.46 -2.07
CA TYR A 34 18.40 25.86 -2.47
C TYR A 34 19.51 26.72 -1.83
N VAL A 35 19.78 26.54 -0.53
CA VAL A 35 20.86 27.27 0.18
C VAL A 35 22.25 26.83 -0.29
N LYS A 36 22.48 25.53 -0.53
CA LYS A 36 23.75 25.02 -1.10
C LYS A 36 24.00 25.50 -2.53
N ASP A 37 22.97 25.55 -3.37
CA ASP A 37 23.07 26.09 -4.73
C ASP A 37 23.36 27.60 -4.69
N LYS A 38 22.74 28.35 -3.77
CA LYS A 38 23.04 29.78 -3.58
C LYS A 38 24.49 30.02 -3.14
N ARG A 39 25.04 29.16 -2.27
CA ARG A 39 26.47 29.23 -1.86
C ARG A 39 27.41 28.88 -3.01
N LYS A 40 27.13 27.82 -3.78
CA LYS A 40 27.96 27.43 -4.94
C LYS A 40 27.92 28.43 -6.10
N LYS A 41 26.79 29.13 -6.29
CA LYS A 41 26.66 30.17 -7.32
C LYS A 41 27.51 31.41 -7.04
N ASN A 42 27.95 31.62 -5.79
CA ASN A 42 28.88 32.68 -5.42
C ASN A 42 30.36 32.29 -5.62
N GLU A 43 30.69 31.02 -5.91
CA GLU A 43 32.09 30.54 -5.98
C GLU A 43 32.56 30.14 -7.40
N ASN A 44 31.67 29.93 -8.38
CA ASN A 44 32.08 29.59 -9.76
C ASN A 44 31.16 30.20 -10.83
N HIS A 45 31.71 31.13 -11.61
CA HIS A 45 31.22 31.53 -12.92
C HIS A 45 31.64 30.47 -13.93
N ASP A 46 30.82 29.42 -14.10
CA ASP A 46 30.69 28.64 -15.34
C ASP A 46 29.74 27.48 -15.08
N VAL A 47 28.48 27.62 -15.50
CA VAL A 47 27.52 26.51 -15.48
C VAL A 47 26.89 26.40 -16.85
N ALA A 48 27.42 25.46 -17.63
CA ALA A 48 26.76 24.89 -18.79
C ALA A 48 25.28 24.62 -18.46
N LYS A 49 24.37 25.13 -19.30
CA LYS A 49 22.93 24.86 -19.22
C LYS A 49 22.70 23.34 -19.30
N ARG A 50 22.64 22.67 -18.15
CA ARG A 50 22.11 21.31 -18.06
C ARG A 50 20.61 21.40 -18.22
N GLU A 51 20.13 21.12 -19.42
CA GLU A 51 18.71 21.12 -19.76
C GLU A 51 17.97 20.09 -18.88
N THR A 52 16.82 20.50 -18.34
CA THR A 52 15.93 19.60 -17.60
C THR A 52 15.23 18.68 -18.60
N MET A 53 15.30 17.36 -18.41
CA MET A 53 14.71 16.38 -19.35
C MET A 53 13.18 16.44 -19.46
N SER A 54 12.48 17.15 -18.58
CA SER A 54 11.01 17.16 -18.56
C SER A 54 10.42 18.54 -18.87
N LYS A 55 9.48 18.56 -19.83
CA LYS A 55 8.47 19.63 -19.97
C LYS A 55 7.89 19.95 -18.58
N LYS A 56 7.61 21.23 -18.33
CA LYS A 56 6.97 21.80 -17.12
C LYS A 56 5.58 21.19 -16.87
N GLN A 57 5.51 19.91 -16.55
CA GLN A 57 4.26 19.21 -16.34
C GLN A 57 3.94 19.31 -14.85
N ARG A 58 3.01 20.19 -14.50
CA ARG A 58 2.54 20.33 -13.12
C ARG A 58 1.98 18.98 -12.65
N PRO A 59 2.20 18.57 -11.38
CA PRO A 59 1.50 17.43 -10.83
C PRO A 59 0.01 17.74 -10.86
N ASN A 60 -0.71 17.15 -11.82
CA ASN A 60 -2.14 17.34 -11.96
C ASN A 60 -2.83 16.28 -11.11
N LEU A 61 -3.54 16.68 -10.04
CA LEU A 61 -4.31 15.74 -9.21
C LEU A 61 -5.35 14.98 -10.03
N LEU A 62 -5.85 15.57 -11.12
CA LEU A 62 -6.80 14.93 -12.04
C LEU A 62 -6.15 13.85 -12.92
N SER A 63 -4.81 13.79 -13.00
CA SER A 63 -4.10 12.71 -13.73
C SER A 63 -4.23 11.34 -13.06
N SER A 64 -4.69 11.30 -11.81
CA SER A 64 -5.05 10.08 -11.08
C SER A 64 -6.36 9.44 -11.56
N ILE A 65 -7.27 10.23 -12.14
CA ILE A 65 -8.61 9.75 -12.54
C ILE A 65 -8.54 8.74 -13.70
N PRO A 66 -7.79 8.98 -14.79
CA PRO A 66 -7.66 8.00 -15.88
C PRO A 66 -7.10 6.64 -15.44
N ILE A 67 -6.25 6.62 -14.39
CA ILE A 67 -5.67 5.38 -13.84
C ILE A 67 -6.76 4.49 -13.23
N LEU A 68 -7.80 5.10 -12.65
CA LEU A 68 -8.96 4.36 -12.13
C LEU A 68 -9.80 3.70 -13.22
N PHE A 69 -9.71 4.16 -14.47
CA PHE A 69 -10.47 3.60 -15.59
C PHE A 69 -9.73 2.48 -16.33
N GLN A 70 -8.46 2.25 -16.01
CA GLN A 70 -7.75 1.08 -16.50
C GLN A 70 -8.22 -0.16 -15.75
N LYS A 71 -8.75 -1.15 -16.47
CA LYS A 71 -9.36 -2.37 -15.91
C LYS A 71 -8.46 -3.06 -14.86
N GLU A 72 -7.18 -3.16 -15.17
CA GLU A 72 -6.17 -3.78 -14.31
C GLU A 72 -5.94 -2.98 -13.02
N SER A 73 -5.58 -1.70 -13.15
CA SER A 73 -5.40 -0.78 -12.02
C SER A 73 -6.66 -0.72 -11.16
N PHE A 74 -7.85 -0.58 -11.75
CA PHE A 74 -9.11 -0.53 -11.03
C PHE A 74 -9.32 -1.74 -10.10
N LEU A 75 -9.16 -2.95 -10.62
CA LEU A 75 -9.35 -4.18 -9.84
C LEU A 75 -8.33 -4.33 -8.71
N ILE A 76 -7.07 -3.94 -8.95
CA ILE A 76 -6.03 -3.93 -7.91
C ILE A 76 -6.41 -2.95 -6.80
N LEU A 77 -6.77 -1.73 -7.20
CA LEU A 77 -7.07 -0.61 -6.30
C LEU A 77 -8.33 -0.85 -5.47
N ILE A 78 -9.43 -1.28 -6.10
CA ILE A 78 -10.72 -1.44 -5.43
C ILE A 78 -10.64 -2.54 -4.36
N TYR A 79 -10.06 -3.69 -4.68
CA TYR A 79 -9.97 -4.78 -3.72
C TYR A 79 -8.94 -4.48 -2.62
N GLY A 80 -7.81 -3.83 -2.95
CA GLY A 80 -6.86 -3.35 -1.92
C GLY A 80 -7.48 -2.33 -0.96
N ALA A 81 -8.35 -1.46 -1.47
CA ALA A 81 -9.10 -0.51 -0.66
C ALA A 81 -10.17 -1.20 0.20
N PHE A 82 -10.82 -2.26 -0.29
CA PHE A 82 -11.75 -3.09 0.50
C PHE A 82 -11.04 -3.84 1.63
N VAL A 83 -9.88 -4.45 1.36
CA VAL A 83 -9.04 -5.08 2.39
C VAL A 83 -8.69 -4.07 3.49
N TYR A 84 -8.25 -2.89 3.09
CA TYR A 84 -7.93 -1.81 4.04
C TYR A 84 -9.15 -1.29 4.79
N SER A 85 -10.31 -1.19 4.14
CA SER A 85 -11.56 -0.79 4.78
C SER A 85 -11.96 -1.77 5.89
N GLY A 86 -11.91 -3.08 5.63
CA GLY A 86 -12.18 -4.09 6.66
C GLY A 86 -11.20 -4.01 7.84
N TYR A 87 -9.92 -3.72 7.58
CA TYR A 87 -8.92 -3.51 8.62
C TYR A 87 -9.28 -2.29 9.48
N ILE A 88 -9.67 -1.18 8.84
CA ILE A 88 -10.11 0.03 9.52
C ILE A 88 -11.40 -0.18 10.29
N MET A 89 -12.35 -0.98 9.80
CA MET A 89 -13.56 -1.34 10.55
C MET A 89 -13.18 -1.97 11.90
N ILE A 90 -12.31 -2.98 11.92
CA ILE A 90 -11.87 -3.59 13.17
C ILE A 90 -11.14 -2.58 14.05
N LEU A 91 -10.23 -1.79 13.47
CA LEU A 91 -9.45 -0.79 14.19
C LEU A 91 -10.34 0.28 14.85
N THR A 92 -11.39 0.73 14.17
CA THR A 92 -12.34 1.74 14.65
C THR A 92 -13.36 1.17 15.63
N GLY A 93 -13.80 -0.08 15.44
CA GLY A 93 -14.77 -0.74 16.33
C GLY A 93 -14.15 -1.28 17.63
N LEU A 94 -12.84 -1.50 17.65
CA LEU A 94 -12.12 -2.07 18.79
C LEU A 94 -12.34 -1.33 20.14
N PRO A 95 -12.34 0.02 20.22
CA PRO A 95 -12.56 0.72 21.49
C PRO A 95 -13.92 0.43 22.10
N GLN A 96 -14.97 0.47 21.27
CA GLN A 96 -16.33 0.18 21.70
C GLN A 96 -16.41 -1.26 22.23
N GLN A 97 -15.78 -2.22 21.52
CA GLN A 97 -15.77 -3.61 21.95
C GLN A 97 -14.99 -3.81 23.25
N LEU A 98 -13.80 -3.23 23.41
CA LEU A 98 -13.00 -3.38 24.62
C LEU A 98 -13.65 -2.72 25.84
N SER A 99 -14.19 -1.52 25.66
CA SER A 99 -14.89 -0.79 26.73
C SER A 99 -16.16 -1.54 27.17
N SER A 100 -17.00 -1.98 26.23
CA SER A 100 -18.24 -2.69 26.58
C SER A 100 -18.05 -4.11 27.12
N THR A 101 -16.93 -4.76 26.83
CA THR A 101 -16.69 -6.16 27.23
C THR A 101 -15.86 -6.30 28.49
N TYR A 102 -14.82 -5.47 28.61
CA TYR A 102 -13.87 -5.55 29.71
C TYR A 102 -14.00 -4.38 30.70
N ASN A 103 -14.93 -3.45 30.46
CA ASN A 103 -15.08 -2.20 31.23
C ASN A 103 -13.78 -1.38 31.31
N TYR A 104 -13.01 -1.40 30.21
CA TYR A 104 -11.73 -0.71 30.13
C TYR A 104 -11.89 0.80 29.95
N ASN A 105 -11.02 1.54 30.64
CA ASN A 105 -10.86 2.98 30.44
C ASN A 105 -10.03 3.27 29.18
N SER A 106 -9.95 4.54 28.78
CA SER A 106 -9.28 4.96 27.55
C SER A 106 -7.80 4.57 27.47
N ILE A 107 -7.09 4.54 28.61
CA ILE A 107 -5.66 4.17 28.65
C ILE A 107 -5.50 2.66 28.41
N GLN A 108 -6.32 1.84 29.07
CA GLN A 108 -6.31 0.39 28.90
C GLN A 108 -6.69 -0.01 27.46
N VAL A 109 -7.68 0.67 26.88
CA VAL A 109 -8.02 0.52 25.46
C VAL A 109 -6.82 0.88 24.58
N GLY A 110 -6.16 2.00 24.85
CA GLY A 110 -4.96 2.43 24.12
C GLY A 110 -3.83 1.41 24.16
N LEU A 111 -3.58 0.77 25.31
CA LEU A 111 -2.57 -0.29 25.45
C LEU A 111 -2.88 -1.50 24.55
N CYS A 112 -4.15 -1.82 24.34
CA CYS A 112 -4.57 -2.94 23.48
C CYS A 112 -4.32 -2.69 21.98
N TYR A 113 -3.99 -1.46 21.57
CA TYR A 113 -3.57 -1.16 20.19
C TYR A 113 -2.10 -1.47 19.91
N ILE A 114 -1.28 -1.63 20.95
CA ILE A 114 0.17 -1.88 20.79
C ILE A 114 0.43 -3.10 19.89
N PRO A 115 -0.21 -4.28 20.08
CA PRO A 115 0.04 -5.43 19.23
C PRO A 115 -0.29 -5.16 17.76
N ILE A 116 -1.39 -4.45 17.46
CA ILE A 116 -1.76 -4.07 16.09
C ILE A 116 -0.69 -3.15 15.48
N GLY A 117 -0.14 -2.21 16.27
CA GLY A 117 0.89 -1.28 15.81
C GLY A 117 2.28 -1.90 15.62
N VAL A 118 2.65 -2.88 16.44
CA VAL A 118 3.96 -3.56 16.39
C VAL A 118 4.07 -4.51 15.18
N GLY A 119 2.98 -5.19 14.80
CA GLY A 119 2.95 -6.11 13.66
C GLY A 119 3.53 -5.51 12.37
N PRO A 120 3.03 -4.35 11.89
CA PRO A 120 3.58 -3.62 10.75
C PRO A 120 5.06 -3.29 10.84
N ILE A 121 5.60 -3.02 12.03
CA ILE A 121 7.03 -2.70 12.22
C ILE A 121 7.88 -3.96 11.95
N ILE A 122 7.46 -5.10 12.49
CA ILE A 122 8.17 -6.38 12.35
C ILE A 122 8.12 -6.88 10.90
N ILE A 123 6.97 -6.77 10.24
CA ILE A 123 6.72 -7.44 8.96
C ILE A 123 7.32 -6.72 7.75
N ARG A 124 7.55 -5.40 7.85
CA ARG A 124 8.12 -4.57 6.78
C ARG A 124 9.40 -5.16 6.17
N PRO A 125 10.49 -5.37 6.94
CA PRO A 125 11.73 -5.92 6.39
C PRO A 125 11.58 -7.37 5.91
N ILE A 126 10.70 -8.16 6.55
CA ILE A 126 10.47 -9.56 6.20
C ILE A 126 9.82 -9.65 4.81
N VAL A 127 8.75 -8.90 4.58
CA VAL A 127 8.03 -8.90 3.30
C VAL A 127 8.88 -8.37 2.17
N GLY A 128 9.71 -7.34 2.42
CA GLY A 128 10.69 -6.87 1.43
C GLY A 128 11.63 -8.01 0.98
N ARG A 129 12.18 -8.77 1.93
CA ARG A 129 13.02 -9.94 1.61
C ARG A 129 12.25 -11.05 0.88
N ILE A 130 10.99 -11.30 1.25
CA ILE A 130 10.12 -12.29 0.57
C ILE A 130 9.87 -11.86 -0.88
N MET A 131 9.58 -10.58 -1.11
CA MET A 131 9.38 -10.02 -2.44
C MET A 131 10.65 -10.16 -3.28
N ASP A 132 11.80 -9.77 -2.75
CA ASP A 132 13.08 -9.88 -3.45
C ASP A 132 13.46 -11.33 -3.76
N ALA A 133 13.26 -12.24 -2.79
CA ALA A 133 13.55 -13.66 -2.97
C ALA A 133 12.63 -14.30 -4.02
N THR A 134 11.34 -13.97 -3.99
CA THR A 134 10.37 -14.46 -4.97
C THR A 134 10.68 -13.91 -6.35
N PHE A 135 10.98 -12.61 -6.45
CA PHE A 135 11.41 -11.99 -7.70
C PHE A 135 12.64 -12.69 -8.30
N ARG A 136 13.71 -12.90 -7.51
CA ARG A 136 14.91 -13.63 -7.93
C ARG A 136 14.63 -15.07 -8.38
N ARG A 137 13.67 -15.75 -7.74
CA ARG A 137 13.26 -17.11 -8.14
C ARG A 137 12.58 -17.11 -9.50
N TYR A 138 11.69 -16.16 -9.76
CA TYR A 138 10.97 -16.06 -11.03
C TYR A 138 11.88 -15.60 -12.18
N THR A 139 12.83 -14.69 -11.94
CA THR A 139 13.81 -14.29 -12.95
C THR A 139 14.73 -15.44 -13.35
N ARG A 140 15.26 -16.19 -12.37
CA ARG A 140 16.09 -17.38 -12.63
C ARG A 140 15.37 -18.46 -13.43
N LYS A 141 14.07 -18.68 -13.14
CA LYS A 141 13.24 -19.64 -13.89
C LYS A 141 12.93 -19.19 -15.31
N SER A 142 12.91 -17.88 -15.56
CA SER A 142 12.57 -17.32 -16.87
C SER A 142 13.80 -17.13 -17.78
N GLY A 143 15.00 -17.52 -17.33
CA GLY A 143 16.24 -17.39 -18.10
C GLY A 143 16.74 -15.95 -18.30
N VAL A 144 16.04 -14.95 -17.74
CA VAL A 144 16.43 -13.54 -17.75
C VAL A 144 17.54 -13.38 -16.72
N ALA A 145 18.80 -13.53 -17.16
CA ALA A 145 19.95 -13.23 -16.32
C ALA A 145 19.91 -11.75 -15.96
N THR A 146 19.88 -11.45 -14.67
CA THR A 146 20.07 -10.10 -14.12
C THR A 146 21.53 -9.70 -14.37
N ILE A 147 21.86 -9.36 -15.61
CA ILE A 147 23.13 -8.74 -15.99
C ILE A 147 22.90 -7.23 -15.95
N ASP A 148 23.79 -6.58 -15.23
CA ASP A 148 23.94 -5.14 -15.00
C ASP A 148 23.09 -4.15 -15.83
N ASN A 149 22.51 -3.22 -15.08
CA ASN A 149 22.15 -1.85 -15.49
C ASN A 149 21.02 -1.61 -16.49
N ASN A 150 20.34 -2.63 -17.05
CA ASN A 150 19.18 -2.39 -17.93
C ASN A 150 17.94 -3.26 -17.63
N VAL A 151 17.67 -3.45 -16.32
CA VAL A 151 16.50 -4.20 -15.78
C VAL A 151 15.16 -3.74 -16.37
N GLN A 152 15.06 -2.52 -16.90
CA GLN A 152 13.81 -1.94 -17.37
C GLN A 152 13.22 -2.62 -18.62
N GLN A 153 14.04 -3.24 -19.48
CA GLN A 153 13.58 -3.75 -20.79
C GLN A 153 13.02 -5.18 -20.77
N ASP A 154 13.42 -6.02 -19.81
CA ASP A 154 12.95 -7.43 -19.69
C ASP A 154 11.87 -7.66 -18.62
N ILE A 155 11.49 -6.62 -17.87
CA ILE A 155 10.33 -6.65 -16.95
C ILE A 155 9.02 -6.95 -17.70
N ASP A 156 8.99 -6.74 -19.02
CA ASP A 156 7.81 -6.92 -19.85
C ASP A 156 7.37 -8.37 -20.04
N ASN A 157 8.28 -9.32 -19.87
CA ASN A 157 7.98 -10.75 -19.93
C ASN A 157 7.84 -11.38 -18.54
N LEU A 158 8.25 -10.68 -17.48
CA LEU A 158 8.16 -11.19 -16.12
C LEU A 158 6.73 -10.97 -15.58
N PRO A 159 6.09 -12.01 -14.98
CA PRO A 159 4.75 -11.89 -14.43
C PRO A 159 4.79 -11.19 -13.06
N ILE A 160 5.12 -9.90 -13.05
CA ILE A 160 5.26 -9.06 -11.85
C ILE A 160 3.96 -8.97 -11.06
N GLU A 161 2.84 -8.91 -11.78
CA GLU A 161 1.49 -8.89 -11.23
C GLU A 161 1.25 -10.15 -10.40
N ARG A 162 1.58 -11.30 -10.96
CA ARG A 162 1.48 -12.61 -10.29
C ARG A 162 2.35 -12.66 -9.04
N ILE A 163 3.63 -12.30 -9.16
CA ILE A 163 4.59 -12.34 -8.06
C ILE A 163 4.09 -11.54 -6.86
N ARG A 164 3.65 -10.29 -7.11
CA ARG A 164 3.24 -9.37 -6.04
C ARG A 164 1.87 -9.75 -5.48
N LEU A 165 0.91 -10.09 -6.33
CA LEU A 165 -0.46 -10.42 -5.90
C LEU A 165 -0.56 -11.77 -5.20
N GLU A 166 0.22 -12.79 -5.58
CA GLU A 166 0.24 -14.08 -4.86
C GLU A 166 0.69 -13.89 -3.40
N ILE A 167 1.76 -13.10 -3.18
CA ILE A 167 2.22 -12.77 -1.84
C ILE A 167 1.14 -12.01 -1.08
N SER A 168 0.56 -10.98 -1.69
CA SER A 168 -0.51 -10.19 -1.06
C SER A 168 -1.73 -11.05 -0.71
N LEU A 169 -2.21 -11.91 -1.61
CA LEU A 169 -3.33 -12.83 -1.39
C LEU A 169 -3.08 -13.79 -0.23
N ALA A 170 -1.88 -14.39 -0.17
CA ALA A 170 -1.53 -15.31 0.92
C ALA A 170 -1.68 -14.62 2.29
N PHE A 171 -1.17 -13.40 2.42
CA PHE A 171 -1.34 -12.63 3.66
C PHE A 171 -2.78 -12.20 3.92
N VAL A 172 -3.58 -11.88 2.89
CA VAL A 172 -5.01 -11.58 3.08
C VAL A 172 -5.79 -12.81 3.59
N TYR A 173 -5.47 -14.00 3.10
CA TYR A 173 -6.12 -15.22 3.60
C TYR A 173 -5.71 -15.53 5.05
N ILE A 174 -4.43 -15.36 5.40
CA ILE A 174 -3.98 -15.51 6.79
C ILE A 174 -4.67 -14.48 7.69
N SER A 175 -4.82 -13.22 7.25
CA SER A 175 -5.57 -12.22 8.03
C SER A 175 -7.06 -12.56 8.14
N SER A 176 -7.65 -13.19 7.12
CA SER A 176 -9.04 -13.67 7.14
C SER A 176 -9.23 -14.80 8.16
N ILE A 177 -8.26 -15.71 8.26
CA ILE A 177 -8.24 -16.79 9.25
C ILE A 177 -8.02 -16.24 10.67
N ALA A 178 -7.37 -15.08 10.83
CA ALA A 178 -7.21 -14.42 12.13
C ALA A 178 -8.46 -13.63 12.56
N ILE A 179 -9.12 -12.93 11.62
CA ILE A 179 -10.24 -12.03 11.93
C ILE A 179 -11.57 -12.77 12.17
N LEU A 180 -11.77 -13.92 11.51
CA LEU A 180 -12.95 -14.76 11.69
C LEU A 180 -13.10 -15.23 13.15
N PRO A 181 -12.12 -15.94 13.75
CA PRO A 181 -12.22 -16.35 15.15
C PRO A 181 -12.20 -15.15 16.09
N TYR A 182 -11.50 -14.06 15.76
CA TYR A 182 -11.54 -12.83 16.57
C TYR A 182 -12.97 -12.33 16.82
N GLY A 183 -13.79 -12.26 15.76
CA GLY A 183 -15.17 -11.78 15.89
C GLY A 183 -15.98 -12.63 16.86
N TRP A 184 -15.85 -13.96 16.75
CA TRP A 184 -16.57 -14.92 17.60
C TRP A 184 -16.04 -14.96 19.03
N VAL A 185 -14.72 -14.92 19.21
CA VAL A 185 -14.09 -14.83 20.53
C VAL A 185 -14.58 -13.58 21.24
N MET A 186 -14.59 -12.42 20.58
CA MET A 186 -15.11 -11.17 21.16
C MET A 186 -16.62 -11.19 21.43
N GLY A 187 -17.36 -12.15 20.88
CA GLY A 187 -18.77 -12.39 21.17
C GLY A 187 -19.02 -13.25 22.41
N LEU A 188 -17.99 -13.88 22.99
CA LEU A 188 -18.11 -14.68 24.21
C LEU A 188 -18.45 -13.80 25.42
N GLN A 189 -19.13 -14.38 26.42
CA GLN A 189 -19.45 -13.69 27.67
C GLN A 189 -18.19 -13.20 28.42
N LYS A 190 -17.11 -14.00 28.37
CA LYS A 190 -15.81 -13.70 28.98
C LYS A 190 -14.69 -14.00 27.97
N PRO A 191 -14.41 -13.09 27.02
CA PRO A 191 -13.38 -13.34 26.05
C PRO A 191 -12.00 -13.36 26.70
N PRO A 192 -11.13 -14.32 26.36
CA PRO A 192 -9.74 -14.30 26.80
C PRO A 192 -8.96 -13.18 26.08
N LEU A 193 -8.65 -12.11 26.80
CA LEU A 193 -7.91 -10.96 26.27
C LEU A 193 -6.62 -11.35 25.53
N PRO A 194 -5.76 -12.25 26.04
CA PRO A 194 -4.53 -12.61 25.32
C PRO A 194 -4.80 -13.17 23.92
N ALA A 195 -5.84 -14.00 23.76
CA ALA A 195 -6.20 -14.56 22.45
C ALA A 195 -6.65 -13.47 21.48
N VAL A 196 -7.45 -12.52 21.96
CA VAL A 196 -7.91 -11.36 21.19
C VAL A 196 -6.72 -10.54 20.70
N LEU A 197 -5.76 -10.23 21.58
CA LEU A 197 -4.56 -9.45 21.24
C LEU A 197 -3.66 -10.18 20.24
N VAL A 198 -3.50 -11.49 20.36
CA VAL A 198 -2.72 -12.29 19.39
C VAL A 198 -3.40 -12.30 18.02
N MET A 199 -4.73 -12.47 17.96
CA MET A 199 -5.46 -12.42 16.69
C MET A 199 -5.37 -11.04 16.03
N LEU A 200 -5.50 -9.96 16.81
CA LEU A 200 -5.32 -8.58 16.36
C LEU A 200 -3.89 -8.31 15.86
N PHE A 201 -2.88 -8.84 16.55
CA PHE A 201 -1.48 -8.79 16.12
C PHE A 201 -1.30 -9.46 14.76
N ILE A 202 -1.77 -10.71 14.60
CA ILE A 202 -1.67 -11.45 13.33
C ILE A 202 -2.41 -10.71 12.22
N MET A 203 -3.62 -10.22 12.49
CA MET A 203 -4.40 -9.43 11.53
C MET A 203 -3.63 -8.17 11.10
N GLY A 204 -3.13 -7.37 12.03
CA GLY A 204 -2.36 -6.14 11.72
C GLY A 204 -1.06 -6.43 10.97
N LEU A 205 -0.36 -7.48 11.36
CA LEU A 205 0.84 -7.98 10.68
C LEU A 205 0.54 -8.38 9.23
N CYS A 206 -0.45 -9.24 9.02
CA CYS A 206 -0.76 -9.80 7.70
C CYS A 206 -1.42 -8.78 6.77
N THR A 207 -2.34 -7.94 7.27
CA THR A 207 -2.92 -6.86 6.45
C THR A 207 -1.84 -5.88 6.00
N SER A 208 -0.92 -5.47 6.89
CA SER A 208 0.24 -4.65 6.50
C SER A 208 1.16 -5.36 5.51
N ALA A 209 1.37 -6.67 5.66
CA ALA A 209 2.15 -7.46 4.73
C ALA A 209 1.55 -7.46 3.32
N SER A 210 0.23 -7.53 3.22
CA SER A 210 -0.48 -7.56 1.93
C SER A 210 -0.42 -6.24 1.16
N VAL A 211 -0.39 -5.10 1.85
CA VAL A 211 -0.42 -3.77 1.23
C VAL A 211 0.93 -3.37 0.63
N GLN A 212 2.05 -3.89 1.15
CA GLN A 212 3.39 -3.50 0.68
C GLN A 212 3.68 -3.93 -0.78
N PRO A 213 3.52 -5.21 -1.19
CA PRO A 213 3.70 -5.60 -2.58
C PRO A 213 2.73 -4.87 -3.51
N LEU A 214 1.51 -4.60 -3.02
CA LEU A 214 0.45 -3.95 -3.78
C LEU A 214 0.76 -2.48 -4.11
N THR A 215 1.26 -1.74 -3.12
CA THR A 215 1.69 -0.34 -3.32
C THR A 215 2.78 -0.26 -4.38
N ALA A 216 3.73 -1.19 -4.34
CA ALA A 216 4.79 -1.25 -5.33
C ALA A 216 4.30 -1.74 -6.71
N LEU A 217 3.33 -2.67 -6.76
CA LEU A 217 2.70 -3.09 -8.02
C LEU A 217 2.01 -1.93 -8.74
N ILE A 218 1.28 -1.09 -8.01
CA ILE A 218 0.57 0.07 -8.58
C ILE A 218 1.55 1.04 -9.25
N ILE A 219 2.71 1.25 -8.63
CA ILE A 219 3.80 2.07 -9.17
C ILE A 219 4.40 1.42 -10.41
N ASP A 220 4.65 0.10 -10.37
CA ASP A 220 5.25 -0.65 -11.48
C ASP A 220 4.35 -0.67 -12.73
N ILE A 221 3.02 -0.79 -12.56
CA ILE A 221 2.05 -0.80 -13.67
C ILE A 221 1.86 0.61 -14.27
N ASN A 222 2.14 1.67 -13.49
CA ASN A 222 1.93 3.07 -13.89
C ASN A 222 3.26 3.87 -13.97
N PRO A 223 4.26 3.44 -14.77
CA PRO A 223 5.60 4.02 -14.76
C PRO A 223 5.63 5.46 -15.30
N LYS A 224 4.66 5.84 -16.15
CA LYS A 224 4.54 7.20 -16.71
C LYS A 224 4.11 8.23 -15.65
N SER A 225 3.44 7.80 -14.59
CA SER A 225 2.84 8.67 -13.58
C SER A 225 2.72 7.97 -12.22
N PRO A 226 3.85 7.57 -11.59
CA PRO A 226 3.84 6.77 -10.37
C PRO A 226 3.27 7.55 -9.16
N ALA A 227 3.54 8.86 -9.09
CA ALA A 227 3.00 9.72 -8.04
C ALA A 227 1.47 9.84 -8.14
N ALA A 228 0.92 9.99 -9.35
CA ALA A 228 -0.52 10.05 -9.57
C ALA A 228 -1.20 8.71 -9.24
N ALA A 229 -0.55 7.58 -9.58
CA ALA A 229 -1.04 6.24 -9.23
C ALA A 229 -1.08 6.02 -7.72
N GLY A 230 -0.02 6.41 -7.00
CA GLY A 230 0.03 6.35 -5.54
C GLY A 230 -1.01 7.25 -4.87
N ALA A 231 -1.27 8.44 -5.43
CA ALA A 231 -2.31 9.33 -4.95
C ALA A 231 -3.72 8.75 -5.17
N ALA A 232 -4.00 8.19 -6.36
CA ALA A 232 -5.25 7.51 -6.66
C ALA A 232 -5.52 6.37 -5.68
N PHE A 233 -4.50 5.55 -5.42
CA PHE A 233 -4.59 4.45 -4.48
C PHE A 233 -4.93 4.90 -3.07
N ASN A 234 -4.21 5.90 -2.56
CA ASN A 234 -4.47 6.42 -1.22
C ASN A 234 -5.85 7.06 -1.13
N LEU A 235 -6.32 7.76 -2.16
CA LEU A 235 -7.64 8.37 -2.18
C LEU A 235 -8.75 7.31 -2.08
N VAL A 236 -8.76 6.31 -2.96
CA VAL A 236 -9.77 5.24 -2.96
C VAL A 236 -9.74 4.46 -1.65
N ARG A 237 -8.52 4.14 -1.17
CA ARG A 237 -8.29 3.45 0.10
C ARG A 237 -8.86 4.22 1.29
N CYS A 238 -8.63 5.53 1.36
CA CYS A 238 -9.15 6.37 2.43
C CYS A 238 -10.67 6.56 2.37
N LEU A 239 -11.25 6.72 1.17
CA LEU A 239 -12.70 6.86 1.02
C LEU A 239 -13.45 5.60 1.48
N LEU A 240 -12.98 4.42 1.06
CA LEU A 240 -13.57 3.15 1.50
C LEU A 240 -13.33 2.88 2.99
N ALA A 241 -12.17 3.26 3.53
CA ALA A 241 -11.91 3.17 4.97
C ALA A 241 -12.83 4.08 5.79
N ALA A 242 -13.09 5.31 5.34
CA ALA A 242 -14.02 6.22 5.99
C ALA A 242 -15.45 5.64 5.99
N GLY A 243 -15.90 5.07 4.86
CA GLY A 243 -17.17 4.36 4.79
C GLY A 243 -17.25 3.17 5.76
N GLY A 244 -16.20 2.36 5.81
CA GLY A 244 -16.11 1.24 6.76
C GLY A 244 -16.17 1.70 8.22
N ALA A 245 -15.38 2.71 8.58
CA ALA A 245 -15.38 3.31 9.91
C ALA A 245 -16.75 3.88 10.31
N ALA A 246 -17.50 4.45 9.37
CA ALA A 246 -18.84 4.96 9.63
C ALA A 246 -19.87 3.82 9.87
N ILE A 247 -19.75 2.71 9.16
CA ILE A 247 -20.72 1.60 9.20
C ILE A 247 -20.44 0.62 10.34
N VAL A 248 -19.19 0.51 10.83
CA VAL A 248 -18.84 -0.58 11.76
C VAL A 248 -19.62 -0.57 13.06
N ASN A 249 -19.83 0.58 13.70
CA ASN A 249 -20.58 0.64 14.97
C ASN A 249 -22.06 0.27 14.79
N PRO A 250 -22.79 0.82 13.79
CA PRO A 250 -24.11 0.31 13.42
C PRO A 250 -24.14 -1.19 13.14
N LEU A 251 -23.15 -1.72 12.44
CA LEU A 251 -23.06 -3.14 12.10
C LEU A 251 -22.87 -4.00 13.36
N LEU A 252 -21.97 -3.59 14.25
CA LEU A 252 -21.74 -4.26 15.54
C LEU A 252 -23.00 -4.31 16.40
N ASN A 253 -23.80 -3.23 16.39
CA ASN A 253 -25.05 -3.16 17.15
C ASN A 253 -26.17 -3.98 16.51
N SER A 254 -26.19 -4.11 15.18
CA SER A 254 -27.30 -4.76 14.45
C SER A 254 -27.14 -6.27 14.34
N ILE A 255 -25.96 -6.74 13.92
CA ILE A 255 -25.70 -8.18 13.66
C ILE A 255 -24.73 -8.80 14.67
N GLY A 256 -24.14 -8.00 15.55
CA GLY A 256 -23.20 -8.47 16.57
C GLY A 256 -21.75 -8.60 16.10
N ARG A 257 -20.87 -8.88 17.06
CA ARG A 257 -19.40 -8.91 16.88
C ARG A 257 -18.93 -10.08 16.02
N GLY A 258 -19.48 -11.27 16.25
CA GLY A 258 -19.16 -12.51 15.52
C GLY A 258 -19.45 -12.38 14.03
N TRP A 259 -20.68 -11.98 13.69
CA TRP A 259 -21.09 -11.80 12.31
C TRP A 259 -20.37 -10.64 11.64
N THR A 260 -20.08 -9.54 12.35
CA THR A 260 -19.28 -8.44 11.79
C THR A 260 -17.88 -8.93 11.36
N GLY A 261 -17.17 -9.65 12.23
CA GLY A 261 -15.86 -10.24 11.89
C GLY A 261 -15.95 -11.26 10.75
N THR A 262 -17.01 -12.06 10.73
CA THR A 262 -17.28 -13.04 9.67
C THR A 262 -17.55 -12.37 8.32
N LEU A 263 -18.35 -11.30 8.28
CA LEU A 263 -18.61 -10.53 7.06
C LEU A 263 -17.33 -9.90 6.51
N VAL A 264 -16.47 -9.35 7.38
CA VAL A 264 -15.19 -8.81 6.93
C VAL A 264 -14.32 -9.92 6.33
N ALA A 265 -14.14 -11.04 7.03
CA ALA A 265 -13.37 -12.18 6.53
C ALA A 265 -13.90 -12.72 5.19
N LEU A 266 -15.20 -12.93 5.09
CA LEU A 266 -15.85 -13.43 3.88
C LEU A 266 -15.75 -12.42 2.75
N SER A 267 -15.90 -11.12 3.00
CA SER A 267 -15.73 -10.09 1.97
C SER A 267 -14.32 -10.10 1.41
N TRP A 268 -13.28 -10.28 2.24
CA TRP A 268 -11.91 -10.42 1.78
C TRP A 268 -11.72 -11.67 0.91
N ILE A 269 -12.23 -12.82 1.36
CA ILE A 269 -12.11 -14.07 0.60
C ILE A 269 -12.87 -14.01 -0.71
N LEU A 270 -14.11 -13.51 -0.72
CA LEU A 270 -14.95 -13.47 -1.92
C LEU A 270 -14.44 -12.44 -2.94
N LEU A 271 -14.04 -11.25 -2.49
CA LEU A 271 -13.51 -10.21 -3.37
C LEU A 271 -12.07 -10.50 -3.84
N SER A 272 -11.40 -11.51 -3.28
CA SER A 272 -10.09 -12.00 -3.77
C SER A 272 -10.10 -12.40 -5.25
N VAL A 273 -11.28 -12.74 -5.79
CA VAL A 273 -11.50 -12.98 -7.21
C VAL A 273 -11.01 -11.81 -8.09
N CYS A 274 -11.04 -10.57 -7.59
CA CYS A 274 -10.54 -9.39 -8.31
C CYS A 274 -9.03 -9.50 -8.58
N TRP A 275 -8.22 -9.85 -7.58
CA TRP A 275 -6.78 -10.02 -7.79
C TRP A 275 -6.47 -11.31 -8.54
N TRP A 276 -7.22 -12.39 -8.32
CA TRP A 276 -7.07 -13.60 -9.16
C TRP A 276 -7.35 -13.31 -10.64
N ALA A 277 -8.38 -12.52 -10.95
CA ALA A 277 -8.66 -12.08 -12.31
C ALA A 277 -7.48 -11.28 -12.89
N VAL A 278 -6.83 -10.42 -12.11
CA VAL A 278 -5.63 -9.69 -12.53
C VAL A 278 -4.44 -10.63 -12.74
N ILE A 279 -4.24 -11.63 -11.87
CA ILE A 279 -3.16 -12.62 -12.04
C ILE A 279 -3.31 -13.38 -13.36
N ILE A 280 -4.53 -13.73 -13.75
CA ILE A 280 -4.81 -14.54 -14.95
C ILE A 280 -4.90 -13.68 -16.22
N LEU A 281 -5.59 -12.53 -16.15
CA LEU A 281 -5.92 -11.69 -17.30
C LEU A 281 -5.00 -10.47 -17.46
N GLY A 282 -4.30 -10.06 -16.40
CA GLY A 282 -3.38 -8.92 -16.38
C GLY A 282 -2.34 -8.96 -17.51
N PRO A 283 -1.65 -10.09 -17.75
CA PRO A 283 -0.70 -10.20 -18.87
C PRO A 283 -1.34 -9.95 -20.24
N LYS A 284 -2.63 -10.30 -20.42
CA LYS A 284 -3.37 -10.02 -21.67
C LYS A 284 -3.72 -8.54 -21.77
N TRP A 285 -4.22 -7.94 -20.70
CA TRP A 285 -4.57 -6.51 -20.66
C TRP A 285 -3.35 -5.61 -20.88
N ARG A 286 -2.21 -5.93 -20.26
CA ARG A 286 -0.95 -5.21 -20.45
C ARG A 286 -0.45 -5.28 -21.89
N LYS A 287 -0.58 -6.44 -22.56
CA LYS A 287 -0.25 -6.58 -24.00
C LYS A 287 -1.17 -5.75 -24.89
N GLN A 288 -2.46 -5.65 -24.56
CA GLN A 288 -3.42 -4.83 -25.31
C GLN A 288 -3.16 -3.33 -25.12
N ALA A 289 -2.87 -2.89 -23.90
CA ALA A 289 -2.58 -1.49 -23.59
C ALA A 289 -1.31 -0.95 -24.27
N LYS A 290 -0.39 -1.83 -24.73
CA LYS A 290 0.78 -1.44 -25.51
C LYS A 290 0.52 -1.32 -27.01
N LYS A 291 -0.56 -1.92 -27.51
CA LYS A 291 -0.93 -1.90 -28.93
C LYS A 291 -1.88 -0.74 -29.27
N ALA A 292 -2.46 -0.10 -28.26
CA ALA A 292 -3.34 1.07 -28.37
C ALA A 292 -2.56 2.36 -28.11
#